data_AF-A0A1F4HM12-F1
#
_entry.id   AF-A0A1F4HM12-F1
#
_cell.length_a   1.000
_cell.length_b   1.000
_cell.length_c   1.000
_cell.angle_alpha   90.00
_cell.angle_beta   90.00
_cell.angle_gamma   90.00
#
_symmetry.space_group_name_H-M   'P 1'
#
loop_
_entity.id
_entity.type
_entity.pdbx_description
1 polymer ?
#
loop_
_entity_poly.entity_id
_entity_poly.type
_entity_poly.pdbx_seq_one_letter_code
_entity_poly.pdbx_strand_id
1 'polypeptide(L)'
;MNKLTIPATKTALAAVLAMAATAGAHGTAVPGQGTWETALQPRDYNADGVVDAYYDISRNLTWLADADPIGATDYHTGKAWVDSLTVHGTTGWRLPIIVGVAGGFPSCDGYYTYDGSSECGYNVPAAGSELAHMNQVLLGNKPYWDTSSNGGNTPPQPGWGLSNTGPFTHLVAGDYTTSHTVFSDFYIGEEFVWLYQFGLGYQDAGEVVLPTTHFWVVHDGDVTAVPEPGGWALMAAGLAVLGLARRRQG
;
A
#
# COMPACT_ATOMS: atom_id res chain seq x y z
N MET A 1 -0.85 -45.79 36.41
CA MET A 1 -0.71 -45.02 35.15
C MET A 1 -2.04 -44.31 34.91
N ASN A 2 -2.20 -43.10 35.45
CA ASN A 2 -3.39 -42.27 35.23
C ASN A 2 -3.03 -41.20 34.19
N LYS A 3 -3.72 -41.20 33.05
CA LYS A 3 -3.67 -40.09 32.09
C LYS A 3 -4.37 -38.89 32.73
N LEU A 4 -3.61 -37.82 32.98
CA LEU A 4 -4.15 -36.51 33.31
C LEU A 4 -4.66 -35.89 32.01
N THR A 5 -5.99 -35.82 31.85
CA THR A 5 -6.63 -35.05 30.80
C THR A 5 -6.78 -33.62 31.32
N ILE A 6 -5.95 -32.69 30.82
CA ILE A 6 -6.12 -31.25 31.09
C ILE A 6 -7.14 -30.73 30.07
N PRO A 7 -8.27 -30.13 30.49
CA PRO A 7 -9.19 -29.50 29.55
C PRO A 7 -8.49 -28.28 28.93
N ALA A 8 -8.47 -28.22 27.59
CA ALA A 8 -8.08 -27.03 26.85
C ALA A 8 -9.15 -25.95 27.09
N THR A 9 -8.92 -25.11 28.10
CA THR A 9 -9.70 -23.90 28.31
C THR A 9 -9.46 -23.00 27.11
N LYS A 10 -10.47 -22.87 26.24
CA LYS A 10 -10.51 -21.89 25.16
C LYS A 10 -10.50 -20.49 25.78
N THR A 11 -9.32 -19.95 26.04
CA THR A 11 -9.17 -18.53 26.35
C THR A 11 -9.12 -17.80 25.01
N ALA A 12 -10.29 -17.57 24.42
CA ALA A 12 -10.43 -16.61 23.34
C ALA A 12 -10.08 -15.25 23.95
N LEU A 13 -8.91 -14.70 23.62
CA LEU A 13 -8.60 -13.31 23.88
C LEU A 13 -9.52 -12.51 22.95
N ALA A 14 -10.69 -12.13 23.44
CA ALA A 14 -11.53 -11.16 22.77
C ALA A 14 -10.75 -9.83 22.77
N ALA A 15 -10.09 -9.53 21.66
CA ALA A 15 -9.61 -8.19 21.40
C ALA A 15 -10.83 -7.27 21.42
N VAL A 16 -10.93 -6.45 22.46
CA VAL A 16 -11.92 -5.38 22.52
C VAL A 16 -11.51 -4.38 21.44
N LEU A 17 -12.11 -4.51 20.25
CA LEU A 17 -12.05 -3.50 19.22
C LEU A 17 -12.76 -2.26 19.78
N ALA A 18 -11.98 -1.34 20.34
CA ALA A 18 -12.47 0.01 20.59
C ALA A 18 -12.66 0.67 19.22
N MET A 19 -13.83 0.50 18.62
CA MET A 19 -14.31 1.37 17.55
C MET A 19 -14.55 2.75 18.15
N ALA A 20 -13.47 3.51 18.33
CA ALA A 20 -13.58 4.95 18.31
C ALA A 20 -13.88 5.32 16.85
N ALA A 21 -15.16 5.51 16.54
CA ALA A 21 -15.56 6.29 15.39
C ALA A 21 -15.13 7.74 15.63
N THR A 22 -13.84 8.01 15.52
CA THR A 22 -13.39 9.34 15.14
C THR A 22 -13.81 9.48 13.68
N ALA A 23 -14.69 10.43 13.39
CA ALA A 23 -14.77 10.96 12.05
C ALA A 23 -13.33 11.34 11.69
N GLY A 24 -12.68 10.53 10.84
CA GLY A 24 -11.30 10.75 10.45
C GLY A 24 -11.24 12.13 9.82
N ALA A 25 -10.63 13.08 10.51
CA ALA A 25 -10.05 14.20 9.81
C ALA A 25 -9.05 13.56 8.83
N HIS A 26 -9.43 13.48 7.56
CA HIS A 26 -8.51 13.05 6.52
C HIS A 26 -7.29 13.95 6.66
N GLY A 27 -6.13 13.34 6.97
CA GLY A 27 -4.89 14.07 6.96
C GLY A 27 -4.79 14.83 5.64
N THR A 28 -4.38 16.09 5.69
CA THR A 28 -4.05 16.84 4.48
C THR A 28 -2.56 16.71 4.24
N ALA A 29 -2.09 17.06 3.04
CA ALA A 29 -0.67 17.27 2.84
C ALA A 29 -0.11 18.23 3.91
N VAL A 30 0.97 17.86 4.58
CA VAL A 30 1.67 18.69 5.57
C VAL A 30 3.04 19.07 5.00
N PRO A 31 3.24 20.34 4.59
CA PRO A 31 4.53 20.80 4.08
C PRO A 31 5.67 20.60 5.07
N GLY A 32 6.82 20.14 4.59
CA GLY A 32 8.00 19.84 5.42
C GLY A 32 7.89 18.61 6.32
N GLN A 33 6.81 17.82 6.26
CA GLN A 33 6.72 16.54 6.95
C GLN A 33 7.05 15.38 6.01
N GLY A 34 8.06 14.58 6.37
CA GLY A 34 8.57 13.53 5.50
C GLY A 34 9.41 14.08 4.34
N THR A 35 9.57 13.30 3.28
CA THR A 35 10.39 13.66 2.11
C THR A 35 9.60 13.79 0.81
N TRP A 36 8.27 13.60 0.85
CA TRP A 36 7.41 13.52 -0.33
C TRP A 36 7.56 14.69 -1.31
N GLU A 37 7.73 15.93 -0.82
CA GLU A 37 7.87 17.13 -1.67
C GLU A 37 9.08 17.08 -2.61
N THR A 38 10.11 16.30 -2.24
CA THR A 38 11.36 16.19 -3.00
C THR A 38 11.56 14.82 -3.62
N ALA A 39 10.94 13.79 -3.05
CA ALA A 39 11.08 12.41 -3.50
C ALA A 39 10.01 11.99 -4.52
N LEU A 40 8.79 12.54 -4.43
CA LEU A 40 7.69 12.18 -5.31
C LEU A 40 7.59 13.14 -6.50
N GLN A 41 7.60 12.57 -7.70
CA GLN A 41 7.42 13.31 -8.94
C GLN A 41 6.08 12.93 -9.60
N PRO A 42 5.22 13.91 -9.91
CA PRO A 42 3.91 13.62 -10.51
C PRO A 42 4.05 13.06 -11.92
N ARG A 43 3.12 12.19 -12.29
CA ARG A 43 2.94 11.64 -13.63
C ARG A 43 1.48 11.79 -14.03
N ASP A 44 1.28 12.47 -15.15
CA ASP A 44 0.01 12.59 -15.86
C ASP A 44 0.19 11.82 -17.16
N TYR A 45 -0.42 10.62 -17.24
CA TYR A 45 -0.23 9.67 -18.33
C TYR A 45 -1.11 9.96 -19.53
N ASN A 46 -2.27 10.56 -19.31
CA ASN A 46 -3.25 10.85 -20.36
C ASN A 46 -3.28 12.34 -20.76
N ALA A 47 -2.43 13.17 -20.16
CA ALA A 47 -2.31 14.60 -20.40
C ALA A 47 -3.61 15.39 -20.14
N ASP A 48 -4.45 14.93 -19.19
CA ASP A 48 -5.69 15.61 -18.83
C ASP A 48 -5.51 16.69 -17.74
N GLY A 49 -4.30 16.84 -17.21
CA GLY A 49 -3.95 17.78 -16.16
C GLY A 49 -4.17 17.24 -14.74
N VAL A 50 -4.63 16.01 -14.59
CA VAL A 50 -4.74 15.28 -13.32
C VAL A 50 -3.53 14.37 -13.17
N VAL A 51 -2.98 14.30 -11.95
CA VAL A 51 -1.88 13.38 -11.66
C VAL A 51 -2.43 11.98 -11.45
N ASP A 52 -2.00 11.03 -12.26
CA ASP A 52 -2.39 9.63 -12.19
C ASP A 52 -1.51 8.83 -11.23
N ALA A 53 -0.25 9.21 -11.10
CA ALA A 53 0.73 8.49 -10.29
C ALA A 53 1.89 9.38 -9.82
N TYR A 54 2.61 8.92 -8.81
CA TYR A 54 3.78 9.59 -8.26
C TYR A 54 5.00 8.68 -8.27
N TYR A 55 6.03 9.06 -9.01
CA TYR A 55 7.31 8.37 -9.04
C TYR A 55 8.16 8.75 -7.82
N ASP A 56 8.44 7.77 -6.96
CA ASP A 56 9.38 7.83 -5.85
C ASP A 56 10.82 7.57 -6.34
N ILE A 57 11.59 8.64 -6.46
CA ILE A 57 12.99 8.58 -6.88
C ILE A 57 13.90 7.88 -5.86
N SER A 58 13.47 7.77 -4.60
CA SER A 58 14.28 7.17 -3.53
C SER A 58 14.26 5.64 -3.55
N ARG A 59 13.20 5.04 -4.10
CA ARG A 59 13.03 3.59 -4.24
C ARG A 59 12.92 3.10 -5.67
N ASN A 60 12.88 4.01 -6.66
CA ASN A 60 12.63 3.66 -8.05
C ASN A 60 11.30 2.88 -8.16
N LEU A 61 10.23 3.45 -7.59
CA LEU A 61 8.88 2.90 -7.59
C LEU A 61 7.89 4.00 -7.97
N THR A 62 6.84 3.66 -8.72
CA THR A 62 5.74 4.57 -9.01
C THR A 62 4.50 4.14 -8.24
N TRP A 63 3.92 5.03 -7.45
CA TRP A 63 2.70 4.81 -6.68
C TRP A 63 1.48 5.37 -7.41
N LEU A 64 0.36 4.66 -7.41
CA LEU A 64 -0.90 5.23 -7.93
C LEU A 64 -1.30 6.46 -7.10
N ALA A 65 -1.81 7.52 -7.75
CA ALA A 65 -2.21 8.75 -7.06
C ALA A 65 -3.45 8.56 -6.18
N ASP A 66 -4.35 7.66 -6.58
CA ASP A 66 -5.43 7.16 -5.74
C ASP A 66 -4.91 5.99 -4.89
N ALA A 67 -4.88 6.19 -3.57
CA ALA A 67 -4.42 5.16 -2.65
C ALA A 67 -5.49 4.09 -2.37
N ASP A 68 -6.76 4.35 -2.65
CA ASP A 68 -7.86 3.40 -2.39
C ASP A 68 -8.82 3.28 -3.58
N PRO A 69 -8.32 2.85 -4.76
CA PRO A 69 -9.05 2.93 -6.03
C PRO A 69 -10.27 2.00 -6.11
N ILE A 70 -10.37 1.00 -5.23
CA ILE A 70 -11.49 0.03 -5.20
C ILE A 70 -12.20 -0.05 -3.85
N GLY A 71 -11.79 0.72 -2.86
CA GLY A 71 -12.25 0.57 -1.49
C GLY A 71 -11.67 -0.68 -0.80
N ALA A 72 -11.99 -0.81 0.49
CA ALA A 72 -11.64 -2.02 1.25
C ALA A 72 -12.39 -3.26 0.73
N THR A 73 -11.67 -4.35 0.52
CA THR A 73 -12.23 -5.63 0.06
C THR A 73 -11.36 -6.81 0.54
N ASP A 74 -11.78 -8.04 0.27
CA ASP A 74 -11.00 -9.25 0.60
C ASP A 74 -9.77 -9.39 -0.32
N TYR A 75 -8.75 -10.10 0.17
CA TYR A 75 -7.46 -10.21 -0.50
C TYR A 75 -7.58 -10.78 -1.92
N HIS A 76 -8.36 -11.84 -2.10
CA HIS A 76 -8.44 -12.52 -3.40
C HIS A 76 -9.16 -11.66 -4.44
N THR A 77 -10.25 -10.98 -4.04
CA THR A 77 -10.97 -10.04 -4.90
C THR A 77 -10.07 -8.88 -5.33
N GLY A 78 -9.41 -8.23 -4.37
CA GLY A 78 -8.53 -7.10 -4.70
C GLY A 78 -7.29 -7.52 -5.48
N LYS A 79 -6.69 -8.68 -5.17
CA LYS A 79 -5.56 -9.23 -5.92
C LYS A 79 -5.92 -9.52 -7.39
N ALA A 80 -7.11 -10.08 -7.63
CA ALA A 80 -7.60 -10.30 -9.00
C ALA A 80 -7.80 -9.00 -9.76
N TRP A 81 -8.26 -7.93 -9.09
CA TRP A 81 -8.32 -6.59 -9.67
C TRP A 81 -6.91 -6.07 -10.05
N VAL A 82 -5.95 -6.14 -9.13
CA VAL A 82 -4.55 -5.71 -9.38
C VAL A 82 -3.96 -6.44 -10.60
N ASP A 83 -4.16 -7.75 -10.69
CA ASP A 83 -3.61 -8.57 -11.79
C ASP A 83 -4.18 -8.20 -13.17
N SER A 84 -5.33 -7.52 -13.21
CA SER A 84 -5.96 -7.03 -14.44
C SER A 84 -5.74 -5.53 -14.68
N LEU A 85 -5.10 -4.83 -13.75
CA LEU A 85 -5.07 -3.38 -13.74
C LEU A 85 -4.26 -2.81 -14.91
N THR A 86 -4.89 -1.90 -15.64
CA THR A 86 -4.26 -1.06 -16.66
C THR A 86 -4.63 0.39 -16.41
N VAL A 87 -3.64 1.26 -16.24
CA VAL A 87 -3.83 2.70 -16.01
C VAL A 87 -3.36 3.44 -17.25
N HIS A 88 -4.30 4.00 -18.02
CA HIS A 88 -4.02 4.74 -19.27
C HIS A 88 -3.09 3.99 -20.25
N GLY A 89 -3.25 2.67 -20.35
CA GLY A 89 -2.42 1.81 -21.20
C GLY A 89 -1.16 1.24 -20.52
N THR A 90 -0.82 1.71 -19.31
CA THR A 90 0.26 1.15 -18.49
C THR A 90 -0.22 -0.10 -17.76
N THR A 91 0.43 -1.23 -18.06
CA THR A 91 0.25 -2.52 -17.37
C THR A 91 1.42 -2.77 -16.41
N GLY A 92 1.42 -3.87 -15.66
CA GLY A 92 2.56 -4.24 -14.80
C GLY A 92 2.48 -3.69 -13.37
N TRP A 93 1.33 -3.15 -12.99
CA TRP A 93 1.04 -2.78 -11.61
C TRP A 93 1.03 -4.02 -10.71
N ARG A 94 1.56 -3.86 -9.50
CA ARG A 94 1.62 -4.90 -8.47
C ARG A 94 1.25 -4.34 -7.11
N LEU A 95 0.96 -5.25 -6.18
CA LEU A 95 0.91 -4.88 -4.77
C LEU A 95 2.32 -4.56 -4.25
N PRO A 96 2.41 -3.69 -3.23
CA PRO A 96 3.65 -3.45 -2.52
C PRO A 96 4.23 -4.74 -1.93
N ILE A 97 5.54 -4.74 -1.70
CA ILE A 97 6.27 -5.90 -1.18
C ILE A 97 6.96 -5.58 0.15
N ILE A 98 7.29 -6.64 0.88
CA ILE A 98 8.24 -6.60 1.99
C ILE A 98 9.59 -7.02 1.38
N VAL A 99 10.54 -6.09 1.33
CA VAL A 99 11.85 -6.28 0.71
C VAL A 99 12.74 -7.11 1.65
N GLY A 100 13.50 -8.05 1.08
CA GLY A 100 14.51 -8.79 1.84
C GLY A 100 13.96 -10.01 2.59
N VAL A 101 12.74 -10.45 2.29
CA VAL A 101 12.15 -11.71 2.78
C VAL A 101 12.77 -12.95 2.14
N ALA A 102 14.10 -13.06 2.15
CA ALA A 102 14.82 -14.28 1.86
C ALA A 102 14.83 -15.17 3.11
N GLY A 103 13.70 -15.85 3.38
CA GLY A 103 13.66 -16.77 4.52
C GLY A 103 12.32 -17.44 4.85
N GLY A 104 11.20 -16.94 4.33
CA GLY A 104 9.88 -17.43 4.74
C GLY A 104 9.62 -17.08 6.19
N PHE A 105 9.17 -15.86 6.44
CA PHE A 105 8.81 -15.47 7.81
C PHE A 105 7.54 -16.21 8.22
N PRO A 106 7.49 -16.81 9.42
CA PRO A 106 6.22 -17.13 10.04
C PRO A 106 5.41 -15.83 10.20
N SER A 107 4.09 -15.95 10.35
CA SER A 107 3.22 -14.83 10.73
C SER A 107 3.82 -14.03 11.91
N CYS A 108 3.36 -12.80 12.14
CA CYS A 108 3.80 -12.00 13.30
C CYS A 108 3.42 -12.59 14.67
N ASP A 109 2.84 -13.79 14.68
CA ASP A 109 2.46 -14.57 15.84
C ASP A 109 3.65 -14.79 16.78
N GLY A 110 3.69 -14.05 17.88
CA GLY A 110 4.73 -14.17 18.91
C GLY A 110 6.05 -13.44 18.61
N TYR A 111 6.15 -12.74 17.49
CA TYR A 111 7.36 -12.01 17.05
C TYR A 111 7.15 -10.49 16.94
N TYR A 112 6.11 -9.97 17.58
CA TYR A 112 5.75 -8.57 17.54
C TYR A 112 6.77 -7.68 18.28
N THR A 113 7.41 -6.73 17.57
CA THR A 113 8.35 -5.76 18.18
C THR A 113 7.85 -4.33 18.08
N TYR A 114 8.45 -3.45 18.87
CA TYR A 114 8.08 -2.04 18.97
C TYR A 114 9.23 -1.08 18.64
N ASP A 115 10.46 -1.58 18.69
CA ASP A 115 11.69 -0.82 18.55
C ASP A 115 12.24 -0.80 17.11
N GLY A 116 11.56 -1.47 16.17
CA GLY A 116 12.01 -1.60 14.80
C GLY A 116 13.10 -2.65 14.58
N SER A 117 13.31 -3.55 15.55
CA SER A 117 14.26 -4.65 15.40
C SER A 117 13.77 -5.80 14.49
N SER A 118 12.53 -5.74 14.02
CA SER A 118 11.92 -6.77 13.17
C SER A 118 10.97 -6.18 12.13
N GLU A 119 10.56 -7.00 11.17
CA GLU A 119 9.55 -6.71 10.16
C GLU A 119 8.10 -6.81 10.71
N CYS A 120 7.91 -7.09 12.00
CA CYS A 120 6.61 -7.21 12.65
C CYS A 120 6.41 -6.16 13.74
N GLY A 121 5.24 -5.54 13.75
CA GLY A 121 4.82 -4.58 14.76
C GLY A 121 5.17 -3.14 14.40
N TYR A 122 5.64 -2.35 15.35
CA TYR A 122 5.84 -0.91 15.18
C TYR A 122 7.28 -0.55 14.84
N ASN A 123 7.45 0.63 14.22
CA ASN A 123 8.75 1.16 13.83
C ASN A 123 9.55 0.21 12.91
N VAL A 124 8.85 -0.65 12.15
CA VAL A 124 9.49 -1.64 11.28
C VAL A 124 10.46 -0.97 10.31
N PRO A 125 11.60 -1.62 9.98
CA PRO A 125 12.60 -1.03 9.09
C PRO A 125 11.99 -0.63 7.74
N ALA A 126 11.96 0.67 7.46
CA ALA A 126 11.45 1.18 6.18
C ALA A 126 12.17 0.55 4.97
N ALA A 127 13.46 0.22 5.09
CA ALA A 127 14.22 -0.48 4.04
C ALA A 127 13.58 -1.81 3.62
N GLY A 128 12.96 -2.52 4.57
CA GLY A 128 12.35 -3.83 4.37
C GLY A 128 10.86 -3.81 4.00
N SER A 129 10.20 -2.66 3.90
CA SER A 129 8.78 -2.60 3.54
C SER A 129 8.45 -1.36 2.72
N GLU A 130 7.88 -1.55 1.54
CA GLU A 130 7.50 -0.44 0.65
C GLU A 130 6.40 0.42 1.28
N LEU A 131 5.43 -0.20 1.97
CA LEU A 131 4.37 0.51 2.70
C LEU A 131 4.91 1.25 3.93
N ALA A 132 5.84 0.63 4.68
CA ALA A 132 6.49 1.31 5.80
C ALA A 132 7.31 2.51 5.34
N HIS A 133 8.06 2.38 4.22
CA HIS A 133 8.79 3.49 3.61
C HIS A 133 7.85 4.61 3.18
N MET A 134 6.73 4.28 2.52
CA MET A 134 5.72 5.26 2.16
C MET A 134 5.21 6.02 3.40
N ASN A 135 4.76 5.30 4.42
CA ASN A 135 4.15 5.96 5.57
C ASN A 135 5.16 6.73 6.44
N GLN A 136 6.29 6.10 6.78
CA GLN A 136 7.23 6.64 7.77
C GLN A 136 8.26 7.59 7.16
N VAL A 137 8.70 7.35 5.91
CA VAL A 137 9.80 8.13 5.30
C VAL A 137 9.24 9.18 4.34
N LEU A 138 8.46 8.76 3.34
CA LEU A 138 7.90 9.69 2.36
C LEU A 138 6.92 10.65 3.01
N LEU A 139 5.93 10.12 3.73
CA LEU A 139 4.89 10.92 4.39
C LEU A 139 5.30 11.42 5.78
N GLY A 140 6.33 10.82 6.40
CA GLY A 140 6.80 11.25 7.72
C GLY A 140 5.77 11.03 8.84
N ASN A 141 4.85 10.09 8.66
CA ASN A 141 3.89 9.73 9.71
C ASN A 141 4.57 8.89 10.78
N LYS A 142 4.09 9.07 12.00
CA LYS A 142 4.68 8.44 13.18
C LYS A 142 3.84 7.23 13.60
N PRO A 143 4.48 6.07 13.85
CA PRO A 143 3.80 4.93 14.48
C PRO A 143 3.13 5.31 15.81
N TYR A 144 2.21 4.52 16.34
CA TYR A 144 1.53 4.80 17.61
C TYR A 144 2.52 4.81 18.78
N TRP A 145 3.50 3.91 18.72
CA TRP A 145 4.56 3.77 19.71
C TRP A 145 5.90 4.28 19.18
N ASP A 146 6.71 4.88 20.06
CA ASP A 146 8.11 5.16 19.77
C ASP A 146 9.00 3.93 19.98
N THR A 147 10.26 4.03 19.56
CA THR A 147 11.24 2.94 19.64
C THR A 147 11.70 2.62 21.07
N SER A 148 11.39 3.47 22.05
CA SER A 148 11.69 3.22 23.46
C SER A 148 10.58 2.45 24.17
N SER A 149 9.43 2.28 23.52
CA SER A 149 8.31 1.55 24.11
C SER A 149 8.64 0.06 24.23
N ASN A 150 8.53 -0.47 25.46
CA ASN A 150 8.70 -1.89 25.73
C ASN A 150 7.31 -2.53 25.89
N GLY A 151 6.65 -2.89 24.79
CA GLY A 151 5.36 -3.58 24.84
C GLY A 151 4.17 -2.68 25.14
N GLY A 152 4.19 -1.41 24.70
CA GLY A 152 3.07 -0.48 24.92
C GLY A 152 2.93 0.05 26.36
N ASN A 153 3.97 -0.06 27.18
CA ASN A 153 3.98 0.42 28.57
C ASN A 153 4.27 1.93 28.69
N THR A 154 4.44 2.65 27.58
CA THR A 154 4.59 4.10 27.54
C THR A 154 3.29 4.75 27.07
N PRO A 155 3.12 6.07 27.18
CA PRO A 155 2.05 6.78 26.47
C PRO A 155 2.28 6.79 24.95
N PRO A 156 1.23 6.94 24.13
CA PRO A 156 1.37 7.03 22.68
C PRO A 156 2.27 8.20 22.28
N GLN A 157 3.06 8.05 21.21
CA GLN A 157 4.02 9.09 20.84
C GLN A 157 3.32 10.36 20.34
N PRO A 158 3.72 11.57 20.77
CA PRO A 158 3.07 12.80 20.29
C PRO A 158 3.11 12.94 18.75
N GLY A 159 1.92 13.17 18.17
CA GLY A 159 1.75 13.33 16.72
C GLY A 159 1.75 12.01 15.93
N TRP A 160 1.41 10.89 16.57
CA TRP A 160 1.21 9.60 15.90
C TRP A 160 0.04 9.60 14.91
N GLY A 161 0.09 8.65 13.99
CA GLY A 161 -0.97 8.32 13.04
C GLY A 161 -0.82 8.94 11.67
N LEU A 162 -1.86 8.78 10.85
CA LEU A 162 -1.94 9.32 9.48
C LEU A 162 -2.15 10.84 9.52
N SER A 163 -1.10 11.56 9.88
CA SER A 163 -1.07 13.01 10.03
C SER A 163 -0.77 13.76 8.73
N ASN A 164 -0.09 13.12 7.80
CA ASN A 164 0.26 13.65 6.48
C ASN A 164 -0.08 12.60 5.41
N THR A 165 -0.88 12.99 4.42
CA THR A 165 -1.20 12.13 3.28
C THR A 165 -0.35 12.43 2.05
N GLY A 166 0.50 13.45 2.12
CA GLY A 166 1.25 13.93 0.96
C GLY A 166 0.29 14.30 -0.17
N PRO A 167 0.67 14.04 -1.43
CA PRO A 167 -0.14 14.44 -2.57
C PRO A 167 -1.22 13.41 -2.96
N PHE A 168 -1.37 12.33 -2.18
CA PHE A 168 -2.26 11.22 -2.53
C PHE A 168 -3.72 11.49 -2.18
N THR A 169 -4.61 10.95 -3.00
CA THR A 169 -6.06 10.97 -2.78
C THR A 169 -6.54 9.65 -2.18
N HIS A 170 -7.65 9.71 -1.44
CA HIS A 170 -8.28 8.56 -0.76
C HIS A 170 -7.35 7.72 0.14
N LEU A 171 -6.23 8.30 0.58
CA LEU A 171 -5.40 7.67 1.61
C LEU A 171 -6.14 7.73 2.95
N VAL A 172 -6.38 6.58 3.56
CA VAL A 172 -7.14 6.44 4.80
C VAL A 172 -6.32 5.78 5.91
N ALA A 173 -6.75 5.95 7.15
CA ALA A 173 -6.15 5.31 8.32
C ALA A 173 -6.60 3.84 8.45
N GLY A 174 -6.26 3.02 7.46
CA GLY A 174 -6.66 1.61 7.35
C GLY A 174 -5.50 0.65 7.11
N ASP A 175 -5.83 -0.62 6.90
CA ASP A 175 -4.89 -1.68 6.57
C ASP A 175 -4.61 -1.69 5.06
N TYR A 176 -3.35 -1.58 4.67
CA TYR A 176 -2.93 -1.69 3.27
C TYR A 176 -2.19 -3.01 3.06
N THR A 177 -2.64 -3.80 2.09
CA THR A 177 -2.08 -5.14 1.88
C THR A 177 -0.82 -5.13 1.01
N THR A 178 0.00 -6.15 1.18
CA THR A 178 1.15 -6.46 0.32
C THR A 178 0.85 -7.67 -0.58
N SER A 179 1.78 -8.01 -1.46
CA SER A 179 1.72 -9.21 -2.30
C SER A 179 2.06 -10.53 -1.58
N HIS A 180 2.48 -10.48 -0.30
CA HIS A 180 2.96 -11.66 0.41
C HIS A 180 1.88 -12.28 1.27
N THR A 181 1.51 -13.53 0.98
CA THR A 181 0.71 -14.36 1.88
C THR A 181 1.59 -15.25 2.75
N VAL A 182 1.04 -15.62 3.91
CA VAL A 182 1.67 -16.47 4.91
C VAL A 182 0.62 -17.39 5.52
N PHE A 183 1.03 -18.56 5.99
CA PHE A 183 0.16 -19.41 6.81
C PHE A 183 0.43 -19.14 8.28
N SER A 184 -0.63 -19.04 9.09
CA SER A 184 -0.42 -18.89 10.54
C SER A 184 0.11 -20.19 11.13
N ASP A 185 1.13 -20.08 11.97
CA ASP A 185 1.64 -21.19 12.79
C ASP A 185 0.67 -21.52 13.94
N PHE A 186 -0.21 -20.59 14.30
CA PHE A 186 -1.19 -20.73 15.39
C PHE A 186 -2.55 -21.21 14.89
N TYR A 187 -2.96 -20.79 13.70
CA TYR A 187 -4.22 -21.15 13.05
C TYR A 187 -3.96 -22.03 11.82
N ILE A 188 -3.79 -23.33 12.09
CA ILE A 188 -3.45 -24.33 11.06
C ILE A 188 -4.51 -24.33 9.94
N GLY A 189 -4.05 -24.06 8.71
CA GLY A 189 -4.88 -24.11 7.50
C GLY A 189 -5.51 -22.78 7.12
N GLU A 190 -5.22 -21.71 7.85
CA GLU A 190 -5.67 -20.35 7.52
C GLU A 190 -4.56 -19.58 6.80
N GLU A 191 -4.93 -18.94 5.69
CA GLU A 191 -4.07 -18.07 4.90
C GLU A 191 -4.24 -16.62 5.35
N PHE A 192 -3.12 -15.96 5.56
CA PHE A 192 -3.03 -14.56 5.94
C PHE A 192 -2.27 -13.80 4.86
N VAL A 193 -2.45 -12.49 4.83
CA VAL A 193 -1.68 -11.57 4.01
C VAL A 193 -0.99 -10.54 4.88
N TRP A 194 0.26 -10.27 4.55
CA TRP A 194 1.00 -9.18 5.16
C TRP A 194 0.39 -7.83 4.80
N LEU A 195 0.21 -6.99 5.80
CA LEU A 195 -0.38 -5.68 5.69
C LEU A 195 0.38 -4.66 6.53
N TYR A 196 0.20 -3.38 6.21
CA TYR A 196 0.67 -2.26 6.99
C TYR A 196 -0.51 -1.35 7.34
N GLN A 197 -0.69 -1.04 8.62
CA GLN A 197 -1.80 -0.20 9.10
C GLN A 197 -1.35 1.27 9.19
N PHE A 198 -1.98 2.15 8.41
CA PHE A 198 -1.54 3.55 8.26
C PHE A 198 -1.93 4.47 9.43
N GLY A 199 -2.99 4.14 10.18
CA GLY A 199 -3.47 4.92 11.32
C GLY A 199 -2.65 4.76 12.61
N LEU A 200 -2.00 3.62 12.79
CA LEU A 200 -1.24 3.19 13.95
C LEU A 200 0.22 2.94 13.57
N GLY A 201 0.54 2.80 12.28
CA GLY A 201 1.90 2.66 11.78
C GLY A 201 2.58 1.36 12.23
N TYR A 202 1.88 0.23 12.11
CA TYR A 202 2.45 -1.09 12.37
C TYR A 202 2.28 -2.02 11.16
N GLN A 203 3.11 -3.05 11.11
CA GLN A 203 3.03 -4.13 10.12
C GLN A 203 2.62 -5.43 10.81
N ASP A 204 1.71 -6.17 10.19
CA ASP A 204 1.19 -7.43 10.72
C ASP A 204 0.68 -8.31 9.56
N ALA A 205 0.06 -9.44 9.87
CA ALA A 205 -0.65 -10.28 8.93
C ALA A 205 -2.14 -10.39 9.30
N GLY A 206 -3.03 -10.26 8.32
CA GLY A 206 -4.48 -10.36 8.47
C GLY A 206 -5.08 -11.46 7.60
N GLU A 207 -6.26 -11.97 7.95
CA GLU A 207 -6.93 -13.04 7.19
C GLU A 207 -7.27 -12.59 5.76
N VAL A 208 -6.99 -13.44 4.76
CA VAL A 208 -7.24 -13.11 3.34
C VAL A 208 -8.73 -12.96 2.99
N VAL A 209 -9.62 -13.51 3.82
CA VAL A 209 -11.07 -13.56 3.56
C VAL A 209 -11.84 -12.36 4.10
N LEU A 210 -11.21 -11.51 4.91
CA LEU A 210 -11.88 -10.36 5.53
C LEU A 210 -11.83 -9.15 4.60
N PRO A 211 -12.95 -8.44 4.38
CA PRO A 211 -13.02 -7.30 3.49
C PRO A 211 -12.57 -6.00 4.18
N THR A 212 -11.35 -6.00 4.74
CA THR A 212 -10.86 -4.93 5.62
C THR A 212 -9.59 -4.24 5.11
N THR A 213 -9.04 -4.68 3.98
CA THR A 213 -7.75 -4.16 3.48
C THR A 213 -7.91 -3.37 2.19
N HIS A 214 -7.04 -2.38 2.02
CA HIS A 214 -6.95 -1.47 0.88
C HIS A 214 -5.82 -1.90 -0.07
N PHE A 215 -5.99 -1.61 -1.36
CA PHE A 215 -5.12 -2.10 -2.44
C PHE A 215 -4.42 -0.94 -3.15
N TRP A 216 -3.46 -0.32 -2.45
CA TRP A 216 -2.63 0.72 -3.04
C TRP A 216 -1.50 0.10 -3.85
N VAL A 217 -1.57 0.25 -5.17
CA VAL A 217 -0.66 -0.42 -6.11
C VAL A 217 0.58 0.42 -6.41
N VAL A 218 1.64 -0.29 -6.79
CA VAL A 218 2.89 0.27 -7.27
C VAL A 218 3.28 -0.34 -8.62
N HIS A 219 4.12 0.39 -9.36
CA HIS A 219 4.82 -0.10 -10.53
C HIS A 219 6.33 0.03 -10.29
N ASP A 220 7.11 -0.95 -10.76
CA ASP A 220 8.56 -0.89 -10.67
C ASP A 220 9.13 0.16 -11.63
N GLY A 221 10.01 1.02 -11.12
CA GLY A 221 10.64 2.09 -11.91
C GLY A 221 9.74 3.28 -12.20
N ASP A 222 10.29 4.21 -12.98
CA ASP A 222 9.58 5.36 -13.51
C ASP A 222 8.76 4.94 -14.72
N VAL A 223 7.43 5.06 -14.60
CA VAL A 223 6.55 4.97 -15.75
C VAL A 223 6.34 6.40 -16.24
N THR A 224 6.77 6.67 -17.47
CA THR A 224 6.49 7.96 -18.14
C THR A 224 5.29 7.81 -19.06
N ALA A 225 4.61 8.93 -19.34
CA ALA A 225 3.50 8.94 -20.29
C ALA A 225 3.96 8.32 -21.62
N VAL A 226 3.25 7.31 -22.09
CA VAL A 226 3.49 6.74 -23.41
C VAL A 226 3.10 7.82 -24.41
N PRO A 227 4.01 8.30 -25.27
CA PRO A 227 3.64 9.26 -26.30
C PRO A 227 2.51 8.64 -27.12
N GLU A 228 1.35 9.31 -27.20
CA GLU A 228 0.25 8.80 -28.01
C GLU A 228 0.81 8.44 -29.39
N PRO A 229 0.57 7.21 -29.91
CA PRO A 229 1.11 6.79 -31.18
C PRO A 229 0.49 7.65 -32.30
N GLY A 230 1.16 8.77 -32.59
CA GLY A 230 0.84 9.76 -33.61
C GLY A 230 -0.61 9.80 -34.07
N GLY A 231 -1.61 9.98 -33.19
CA GLY A 231 -3.01 10.09 -33.62
C GLY A 231 -3.18 11.18 -34.68
N TRP A 232 -2.43 12.27 -34.52
CA TRP A 232 -2.26 13.33 -35.51
C TRP A 232 -1.53 12.88 -36.78
N ALA A 233 -0.53 12.01 -36.68
CA ALA A 233 0.18 11.45 -37.82
C ALA A 233 -0.70 10.49 -38.63
N LEU A 234 -1.51 9.66 -37.97
CA LEU A 234 -2.50 8.78 -38.61
C LEU A 234 -3.68 9.57 -39.19
N MET A 235 -4.16 10.60 -38.50
CA MET A 235 -5.18 11.50 -39.02
C MET A 235 -4.66 12.30 -40.22
N ALA A 236 -3.44 12.85 -40.15
CA ALA A 236 -2.80 13.55 -41.26
C ALA A 236 -2.52 12.61 -42.44
N ALA A 237 -2.05 11.39 -42.19
CA ALA A 237 -1.88 10.38 -43.22
C ALA A 237 -3.22 9.99 -43.86
N GLY A 238 -4.28 9.79 -43.08
CA GLY A 238 -5.62 9.52 -43.56
C GLY A 238 -6.16 10.67 -44.44
N LEU A 239 -6.01 11.91 -43.99
CA LEU A 239 -6.39 13.10 -44.76
C LEU A 239 -5.57 13.26 -46.05
N ALA A 240 -4.27 12.95 -46.01
CA ALA A 240 -3.42 12.96 -47.20
C ALA A 240 -3.87 11.90 -48.23
N VAL A 241 -4.21 10.69 -47.78
CA VAL A 241 -4.76 9.63 -48.64
C VAL A 241 -6.10 10.06 -49.26
N LEU A 242 -7.00 10.64 -48.47
CA LEU A 242 -8.29 11.15 -48.96
C LEU A 242 -8.11 12.29 -49.98
N GLY A 243 -7.16 13.20 -49.74
CA GLY A 243 -6.83 14.28 -50.67
C GLY A 243 -6.29 13.76 -52.01
N LEU A 244 -5.40 12.76 -51.97
CA LEU A 244 -4.86 12.11 -53.16
C LEU A 244 -5.94 11.34 -53.94
N ALA A 245 -6.85 10.65 -53.25
CA ALA A 245 -7.96 9.92 -53.87
C ALA A 245 -8.93 10.88 -54.60
N ARG A 246 -9.25 12.02 -53.99
CA ARG A 246 -10.15 13.03 -54.58
C ARG A 246 -9.58 13.69 -55.84
N ARG A 247 -8.25 13.82 -55.92
CA ARG A 247 -7.54 14.39 -57.07
C ARG A 247 -7.48 13.47 -58.29
N ARG A 248 -7.82 12.18 -58.13
CA ARG A 248 -7.87 11.19 -59.23
C ARG A 248 -9.25 11.02 -59.84
N GLN A 249 -10.30 11.60 -59.24
CA GLN A 249 -11.69 11.46 -59.68
C GLN A 249 -12.24 12.68 -60.43
N GLY A 250 -11.45 13.75 -60.57
CA GLY A 250 -11.76 14.92 -61.42
C GLY A 250 -10.72 15.07 -62.50
#